data_AF-A0A7G9R8K5-F1
#
_entry.id   AF-A0A7G9R8K5-F1
#
_cell.length_a   1.000
_cell.length_b   1.000
_cell.length_c   1.000
_cell.angle_alpha   90.00
_cell.angle_beta   90.00
_cell.angle_gamma   90.00
#
_symmetry.space_group_name_H-M   'P 1'
#
loop_
_entity.id
_entity.type
_entity.pdbx_description
1 polymer ?
#
loop_
_entity_poly.entity_id
_entity_poly.type
_entity_poly.pdbx_seq_one_letter_code
_entity_poly.pdbx_strand_id
1 'polypeptide(L)'
;MPLFASFARRRADVLPAVEGPELPEVTRQALPLRFEVVAESLAADRDVLAACTVVGRDVARDGASLGEALSGLRTTYRLVRGTVPGFEPTEALAVAWSEATLEYLHDLSCEDPLTGLTSLAHVRTRLAELYRDAELTDVSVRLSHALVVVEVLPRRQDAFADHHFTRALRMVQVAEATRAVYSGGQTIGRLGQNRAVAVVARSADLGQSVALLREFLADLDLGPSDVRVWIEGLPVSPDSATRLLDELAR
;
A
#
# COMPACT_ATOMS: atom_id res chain seq x y z
N MET A 1 9.43 11.92 25.87
CA MET A 1 10.08 11.08 24.83
C MET A 1 9.60 11.57 23.48
N PRO A 2 10.43 12.25 22.67
CA PRO A 2 10.05 12.63 21.32
C PRO A 2 10.46 11.49 20.38
N LEU A 3 9.51 10.61 20.07
CA LEU A 3 9.62 9.70 18.93
C LEU A 3 8.95 10.43 17.78
N PHE A 4 9.72 11.02 16.87
CA PHE A 4 9.42 11.32 15.45
C PHE A 4 10.45 12.33 14.94
N ALA A 5 11.61 11.84 14.52
CA ALA A 5 12.57 12.62 13.74
C ALA A 5 13.32 11.68 12.78
N SER A 6 12.71 11.39 11.63
CA SER A 6 13.47 11.01 10.43
C SER A 6 12.63 11.24 9.16
N PHE A 7 12.42 12.51 8.81
CA PHE A 7 11.98 12.85 7.45
C PHE A 7 13.21 12.86 6.55
N ALA A 8 13.47 11.73 5.88
CA ALA A 8 14.34 11.73 4.72
C ALA A 8 13.65 12.55 3.62
N ARG A 9 14.15 13.76 3.35
CA ARG A 9 13.73 14.57 2.20
C ARG A 9 13.98 13.77 0.92
N ARG A 10 12.94 13.11 0.39
CA ARG A 10 12.93 12.66 -1.00
C ARG A 10 12.76 13.89 -1.87
N ARG A 11 13.76 14.14 -2.72
CA ARG A 11 13.74 15.19 -3.74
C ARG A 11 12.56 14.90 -4.67
N ALA A 12 11.61 15.81 -4.75
CA ALA A 12 10.55 15.75 -5.75
C ALA A 12 11.21 15.76 -7.14
N ASP A 13 10.78 14.85 -8.03
CA ASP A 13 11.15 14.91 -9.44
C ASP A 13 10.60 16.21 -10.02
N VAL A 14 11.52 17.07 -10.47
CA VAL A 14 11.21 18.37 -11.07
C VAL A 14 10.70 18.10 -12.47
N LEU A 15 9.38 18.20 -12.66
CA LEU A 15 8.78 18.31 -13.99
C LEU A 15 9.26 19.61 -14.66
N PRO A 16 9.48 19.62 -15.98
CA PRO A 16 9.98 20.80 -16.69
C PRO A 16 8.99 21.97 -16.58
N ALA A 17 9.50 23.14 -16.21
CA ALA A 17 8.72 24.37 -16.06
C ALA A 17 8.10 24.78 -17.39
N VAL A 18 6.76 24.85 -17.44
CA VAL A 18 6.01 25.38 -18.58
C VAL A 18 5.67 26.84 -18.27
N GLU A 19 6.20 27.76 -19.08
CA GLU A 19 6.05 29.22 -18.95
C GLU A 19 4.58 29.64 -19.00
N GLY A 20 3.99 29.88 -17.83
CA GLY A 20 2.74 30.60 -17.64
C GLY A 20 3.01 31.98 -17.03
N PRO A 21 1.99 32.85 -16.89
CA PRO A 21 2.16 34.16 -16.26
C PRO A 21 2.76 33.99 -14.86
N GLU A 22 3.95 34.55 -14.66
CA GLU A 22 4.69 34.40 -13.42
C GLU A 22 4.00 35.18 -12.28
N LEU A 23 3.73 34.48 -11.18
CA LEU A 23 3.26 35.10 -9.95
C LEU A 23 4.26 36.18 -9.48
N PRO A 24 3.78 37.36 -9.04
CA PRO A 24 4.65 38.35 -8.41
C PRO A 24 5.43 37.74 -7.24
N GLU A 25 6.73 38.08 -7.14
CA GLU A 25 7.63 37.48 -6.14
C GLU A 25 7.13 37.67 -4.70
N VAL A 26 6.51 38.82 -4.40
CA VAL A 26 5.89 39.10 -3.10
C VAL A 26 4.76 38.11 -2.78
N THR A 27 3.96 37.74 -3.78
CA THR A 27 2.87 36.77 -3.62
C THR A 27 3.45 35.37 -3.39
N ARG A 28 4.49 34.99 -4.15
CA ARG A 28 5.17 33.68 -4.02
C ARG A 28 5.73 33.47 -2.62
N GLN A 29 6.36 34.48 -2.03
CA GLN A 29 6.94 34.40 -0.68
C GLN A 29 5.88 34.34 0.44
N ALA A 30 4.66 34.81 0.18
CA ALA A 30 3.55 34.81 1.13
C ALA A 30 2.68 33.53 1.06
N LEU A 31 2.97 32.62 0.12
CA LEU A 31 2.20 31.39 -0.03
C LEU A 31 2.40 30.44 1.15
N PRO A 32 1.35 29.74 1.59
CA PRO A 32 1.50 28.60 2.48
C PRO A 32 2.39 27.54 1.84
N LEU A 33 3.22 26.88 2.65
CA LEU A 33 4.10 25.80 2.19
C LEU A 33 3.30 24.71 1.43
N ARG A 34 3.82 24.25 0.29
CA ARG A 34 3.19 23.25 -0.61
C ARG A 34 2.06 23.77 -1.49
N PHE A 35 1.64 25.03 -1.38
CA PHE A 35 0.53 25.58 -2.18
C PHE A 35 0.98 26.28 -3.46
N GLU A 36 2.27 26.21 -3.81
CA GLU A 36 2.84 26.86 -4.99
C GLU A 36 2.16 26.39 -6.28
N VAL A 37 1.93 25.08 -6.42
CA VAL A 37 1.28 24.48 -7.61
C VAL A 37 -0.16 24.97 -7.76
N VAL A 38 -0.91 25.11 -6.66
CA VAL A 38 -2.27 25.66 -6.68
C VAL A 38 -2.25 27.13 -7.06
N ALA A 39 -1.32 27.91 -6.49
CA ALA A 39 -1.18 29.32 -6.81
C ALA A 39 -0.84 29.54 -8.29
N GLU A 40 0.06 28.73 -8.85
CA GLU A 40 0.46 28.80 -10.25
C GLU A 40 -0.69 28.38 -11.19
N SER A 41 -1.42 27.30 -10.86
CA SER A 41 -2.61 26.90 -11.62
C SER A 41 -3.67 27.99 -11.60
N LEU A 42 -3.88 28.65 -10.45
CA LEU A 42 -4.78 29.81 -10.37
C LEU A 42 -4.27 30.98 -11.22
N ALA A 43 -2.99 31.37 -11.10
CA ALA A 43 -2.46 32.51 -11.86
C ALA A 43 -2.58 32.32 -13.37
N ALA A 44 -2.32 31.09 -13.85
CA ALA A 44 -2.35 30.72 -15.25
C ALA A 44 -3.72 30.28 -15.77
N ASP A 45 -4.78 30.33 -14.93
CA ASP A 45 -6.13 29.86 -15.26
C ASP A 45 -6.17 28.42 -15.80
N ARG A 46 -5.33 27.56 -15.21
CA ARG A 46 -5.23 26.12 -15.50
C ARG A 46 -6.12 25.31 -14.55
N ASP A 47 -6.14 24.00 -14.78
CA ASP A 47 -6.83 23.05 -13.91
C ASP A 47 -6.33 23.13 -12.46
N VAL A 48 -7.14 23.77 -11.62
CA VAL A 48 -6.89 23.90 -10.19
C VAL A 48 -7.29 22.66 -9.41
N LEU A 49 -8.18 21.82 -9.96
CA LEU A 49 -8.64 20.60 -9.28
C LEU A 49 -7.50 19.59 -9.19
N ALA A 50 -6.79 19.37 -10.30
CA ALA A 50 -5.60 18.52 -10.31
C ALA A 50 -4.53 19.02 -9.32
N ALA A 51 -4.30 20.33 -9.25
CA ALA A 51 -3.38 20.93 -8.30
C ALA A 51 -3.83 20.74 -6.84
N CYS A 52 -5.11 20.93 -6.55
CA CYS A 52 -5.71 20.69 -5.24
C CYS A 52 -5.57 19.23 -4.81
N THR A 53 -5.74 18.28 -5.73
CA THR A 53 -5.52 16.86 -5.47
C THR A 53 -4.05 16.58 -5.12
N VAL A 54 -3.08 17.11 -5.86
CA VAL A 54 -1.65 16.94 -5.56
C VAL A 54 -1.30 17.50 -4.19
N VAL A 55 -1.66 18.75 -3.93
CA VAL A 55 -1.38 19.41 -2.65
C VAL A 55 -2.07 18.71 -1.49
N GLY A 56 -3.31 18.27 -1.65
CA GLY A 56 -4.03 17.49 -0.64
C GLY A 56 -3.28 16.24 -0.19
N ARG A 57 -2.71 15.49 -1.14
CA ARG A 57 -1.88 14.31 -0.81
C ARG A 57 -0.57 14.69 -0.13
N ASP A 58 0.11 15.73 -0.60
CA ASP A 58 1.40 16.13 -0.06
C ASP A 58 1.30 16.66 1.38
N VAL A 59 0.30 17.50 1.66
CA VAL A 59 0.11 18.04 3.02
C VAL A 59 -0.38 16.98 3.99
N ALA A 60 -1.14 15.97 3.53
CA ALA A 60 -1.47 14.79 4.34
C ALA A 60 -0.21 14.00 4.73
N ARG A 61 0.69 13.75 3.76
CA ARG A 61 1.96 13.03 3.98
C ARG A 61 2.93 13.80 4.88
N ASP A 62 2.89 15.13 4.83
CA ASP A 62 3.64 16.00 5.73
C ASP A 62 2.99 16.09 7.14
N GLY A 63 1.84 15.46 7.36
CA GLY A 63 1.16 15.35 8.66
C GLY A 63 0.31 16.56 9.04
N ALA A 64 0.01 17.46 8.10
CA ALA A 64 -0.87 18.59 8.35
C ALA A 64 -2.32 18.12 8.58
N SER A 65 -3.02 18.77 9.50
CA SER A 65 -4.45 18.53 9.70
C SER A 65 -5.27 19.00 8.49
N LEU A 66 -6.44 18.40 8.26
CA LEU A 66 -7.35 18.85 7.20
C LEU A 66 -7.72 20.34 7.37
N GLY A 67 -7.86 20.83 8.60
CA GLY A 67 -8.14 22.24 8.88
C GLY A 67 -7.01 23.19 8.44
N GLU A 68 -5.75 22.78 8.61
CA GLU A 68 -4.58 23.52 8.13
C GLU A 68 -4.52 23.51 6.59
N ALA A 69 -4.77 22.35 5.96
CA ALA A 69 -4.82 22.23 4.50
C ALA A 69 -5.90 23.15 3.89
N LEU A 70 -7.11 23.14 4.45
CA LEU A 70 -8.20 24.02 4.02
C LEU A 70 -7.88 25.51 4.24
N SER A 71 -7.17 25.84 5.32
CA SER A 71 -6.73 27.20 5.60
C SER A 71 -5.65 27.66 4.61
N GLY A 72 -4.74 26.77 4.23
CA GLY A 72 -3.74 27.01 3.18
C GLY A 72 -4.40 27.26 1.82
N LEU A 73 -5.39 26.45 1.45
CA LEU A 73 -6.16 26.62 0.22
C LEU A 73 -6.85 27.99 0.18
N ARG A 74 -7.56 28.34 1.27
CA ARG A 74 -8.23 29.63 1.40
C ARG A 74 -7.28 30.81 1.29
N THR A 75 -6.10 30.72 1.92
CA THR A 75 -5.08 31.78 1.88
C THR A 75 -4.55 31.97 0.47
N THR A 76 -4.28 30.87 -0.24
CA THR A 76 -3.80 30.88 -1.62
C THR A 76 -4.79 31.54 -2.57
N TYR A 77 -6.08 31.19 -2.48
CA TYR A 77 -7.15 31.82 -3.27
C TYR A 77 -7.27 33.33 -3.00
N ARG A 78 -7.15 33.74 -1.73
CA ARG A 78 -7.19 35.16 -1.37
C ARG A 78 -6.01 35.94 -1.93
N LEU A 79 -4.81 35.35 -1.91
CA LEU A 79 -3.60 36.00 -2.42
C LEU A 79 -3.60 36.11 -3.95
N VAL A 80 -4.10 35.11 -4.68
CA VAL A 80 -4.01 35.06 -6.15
C VAL A 80 -5.25 35.63 -6.84
N ARG A 81 -6.45 35.38 -6.31
CA ARG A 81 -7.73 35.77 -6.92
C ARG A 81 -8.54 36.77 -6.09
N GLY A 82 -8.14 37.06 -4.85
CA GLY A 82 -8.90 37.92 -3.94
C GLY A 82 -10.21 37.29 -3.44
N THR A 83 -10.42 35.99 -3.67
CA THR A 83 -11.66 35.26 -3.36
C THR A 83 -11.38 34.08 -2.41
N VAL A 84 -12.42 33.32 -2.07
CA VAL A 84 -12.30 32.03 -1.37
C VAL A 84 -12.51 30.88 -2.37
N PRO A 85 -11.97 29.68 -2.11
CA PRO A 85 -12.19 28.54 -2.99
C PRO A 85 -13.68 28.18 -3.05
N GLY A 86 -14.13 27.77 -4.23
CA GLY A 86 -15.44 27.15 -4.41
C GLY A 86 -15.49 25.73 -3.82
N PHE A 87 -16.61 25.05 -4.02
CA PHE A 87 -16.80 23.69 -3.52
C PHE A 87 -15.85 22.69 -4.19
N GLU A 88 -15.75 22.67 -5.53
CA GLU A 88 -14.99 21.63 -6.25
C GLU A 88 -13.50 21.60 -5.87
N PRO A 89 -12.75 22.73 -5.79
CA PRO A 89 -11.35 22.71 -5.36
C PRO A 89 -11.18 22.32 -3.89
N THR A 90 -12.17 22.66 -3.05
CA THR A 90 -12.20 22.30 -1.63
C THR A 90 -12.40 20.80 -1.46
N GLU A 91 -13.35 20.23 -2.21
CA GLU A 91 -13.63 18.80 -2.24
C GLU A 91 -12.42 18.01 -2.78
N ALA A 92 -11.85 18.44 -3.90
CA ALA A 92 -10.69 17.79 -4.51
C ALA A 92 -9.49 17.68 -3.54
N LEU A 93 -9.23 18.74 -2.77
CA LEU A 93 -8.19 18.74 -1.74
C LEU A 93 -8.55 17.87 -0.54
N ALA A 94 -9.79 17.96 -0.04
CA ALA A 94 -10.23 17.21 1.13
C ALA A 94 -10.26 15.69 0.88
N VAL A 95 -10.76 15.26 -0.28
CA VAL A 95 -10.77 13.86 -0.71
C VAL A 95 -9.34 13.35 -0.82
N ALA A 96 -8.48 14.06 -1.56
CA ALA A 96 -7.08 13.65 -1.74
C ALA A 96 -6.30 13.57 -0.42
N TRP A 97 -6.54 14.50 0.50
CA TRP A 97 -5.96 14.47 1.85
C TRP A 97 -6.43 13.23 2.64
N SER A 98 -7.74 12.93 2.58
CA SER A 98 -8.30 11.77 3.28
C SER A 98 -7.80 10.44 2.72
N GLU A 99 -7.68 10.32 1.39
CA GLU A 99 -7.12 9.15 0.72
C GLU A 99 -5.66 8.91 1.13
N ALA A 100 -4.83 9.96 1.09
CA ALA A 100 -3.42 9.85 1.47
C ALA A 100 -3.23 9.54 2.96
N THR A 101 -4.09 10.07 3.83
CA THR A 101 -4.07 9.74 5.26
C THR A 101 -4.46 8.28 5.50
N LEU A 102 -5.49 7.79 4.81
CA LEU A 102 -5.89 6.38 4.87
C LEU A 102 -4.78 5.47 4.33
N GLU A 103 -4.15 5.81 3.21
CA GLU A 103 -2.99 5.10 2.65
C GLU A 103 -1.88 4.97 3.71
N TYR A 104 -1.50 6.07 4.36
CA TYR A 104 -0.50 6.06 5.43
C TYR A 104 -0.89 5.18 6.62
N LEU A 105 -2.15 5.25 7.07
CA LEU A 105 -2.63 4.43 8.18
C LEU A 105 -2.65 2.94 7.83
N HIS A 106 -3.01 2.59 6.59
CA HIS A 106 -2.91 1.21 6.11
C HIS A 106 -1.45 0.72 6.06
N ASP A 107 -0.51 1.58 5.66
CA ASP A 107 0.92 1.25 5.65
C ASP A 107 1.49 1.01 7.05
N LEU A 108 0.97 1.71 8.08
CA LEU A 108 1.36 1.50 9.47
C LEU A 108 0.77 0.23 10.08
N SER A 109 -0.37 -0.24 9.56
CA SER A 109 -1.03 -1.41 10.10
C SER A 109 -0.20 -2.67 9.84
N CYS A 110 -0.04 -3.50 10.87
CA CYS A 110 0.49 -4.84 10.70
C CYS A 110 -0.54 -5.79 10.07
N GLU A 111 -1.80 -5.36 9.93
CA GLU A 111 -2.90 -6.14 9.39
C GLU A 111 -3.72 -5.34 8.37
N ASP A 112 -4.07 -5.97 7.26
CA ASP A 112 -5.01 -5.45 6.28
C ASP A 112 -6.43 -5.51 6.88
N PRO A 113 -7.12 -4.37 7.08
CA PRO A 113 -8.38 -4.33 7.83
C PRO A 113 -9.53 -5.05 7.10
N LEU A 114 -9.39 -5.30 5.81
CA LEU A 114 -10.43 -5.95 5.00
C LEU A 114 -10.30 -7.47 5.04
N THR A 115 -9.08 -8.00 5.05
CA THR A 115 -8.79 -9.43 4.95
C THR A 115 -8.25 -10.04 6.26
N GLY A 116 -7.82 -9.21 7.20
CA GLY A 116 -7.10 -9.62 8.42
C GLY A 116 -5.74 -10.27 8.13
N LEU A 117 -5.21 -10.14 6.91
CA LEU A 117 -3.89 -10.65 6.56
C LEU A 117 -2.81 -9.71 7.09
N THR A 118 -1.70 -10.25 7.58
CA THR A 118 -0.59 -9.40 8.01
C THR A 118 0.03 -8.62 6.84
N SER A 119 0.59 -7.45 7.10
CA SER A 119 1.23 -6.62 6.07
C SER A 119 2.52 -7.25 5.56
N LEU A 120 2.95 -6.87 4.35
CA LEU A 120 4.24 -7.32 3.79
C LEU A 120 5.42 -6.95 4.71
N ALA A 121 5.35 -5.79 5.36
CA ALA A 121 6.34 -5.37 6.35
C ALA A 121 6.42 -6.35 7.53
N HIS A 122 5.27 -6.83 8.03
CA HIS A 122 5.23 -7.82 9.09
C HIS A 122 5.80 -9.18 8.64
N VAL A 123 5.46 -9.65 7.44
CA VAL A 123 6.03 -10.88 6.86
C VAL A 123 7.56 -10.79 6.75
N ARG A 124 8.09 -9.65 6.30
CA ARG A 124 9.55 -9.42 6.23
C ARG A 124 10.21 -9.50 7.60
N THR A 125 9.61 -8.89 8.62
CA THR A 125 10.11 -8.95 10.00
C THR A 125 10.15 -10.39 10.51
N ARG A 126 9.07 -11.16 10.29
CA ARG A 126 9.00 -12.57 10.71
C ARG A 126 10.03 -13.44 9.98
N LEU A 127 10.27 -13.23 8.69
CA LEU A 127 11.34 -13.93 7.99
C LEU A 127 12.72 -13.54 8.52
N ALA A 128 12.98 -12.26 8.76
CA ALA A 128 14.25 -11.81 9.33
C ALA A 128 14.52 -12.38 10.73
N GLU A 129 13.48 -12.64 11.52
CA GLU A 129 13.58 -13.39 12.78
C GLU A 129 13.98 -14.85 12.53
N LEU A 130 13.35 -15.53 11.57
CA LEU A 130 13.69 -16.91 11.23
C LEU A 130 15.14 -17.07 10.73
N TYR A 131 15.63 -16.13 9.91
CA TYR A 131 17.03 -16.15 9.46
C TYR A 131 18.02 -15.96 10.62
N ARG A 132 17.72 -15.05 11.56
CA ARG A 132 18.55 -14.87 12.76
C ARG A 132 18.53 -16.09 13.69
N ASP A 133 17.38 -16.76 13.81
CA ASP A 133 17.27 -17.99 14.61
C ASP A 133 18.04 -19.17 13.97
N ALA A 134 18.03 -19.26 12.64
CA ALA A 134 18.81 -20.24 11.89
C ALA A 134 20.32 -20.07 12.07
N GLU A 135 20.81 -18.84 12.20
CA GLU A 135 22.22 -18.55 12.51
C GLU A 135 22.64 -19.09 13.89
N LEU A 136 21.70 -19.19 14.84
CA LEU A 136 21.95 -19.70 16.19
C LEU A 136 21.82 -21.23 16.29
N THR A 137 20.94 -21.83 15.50
CA THR A 137 20.56 -23.24 15.62
C THR A 137 21.24 -24.17 14.60
N ASP A 138 22.04 -23.61 13.67
CA ASP A 138 22.68 -24.31 12.54
C ASP A 138 21.69 -25.02 11.59
N VAL A 139 20.39 -24.72 11.70
CA VAL A 139 19.34 -25.23 10.83
C VAL A 139 18.97 -24.18 9.80
N SER A 140 19.35 -24.41 8.54
CA SER A 140 19.02 -23.48 7.45
C SER A 140 17.52 -23.27 7.29
N VAL A 141 17.08 -22.01 7.21
CA VAL A 141 15.68 -21.61 6.92
C VAL A 141 15.14 -22.28 5.66
N ARG A 142 15.98 -22.50 4.65
CA ARG A 142 15.61 -23.18 3.40
C ARG A 142 15.10 -24.60 3.64
N LEU A 143 15.64 -25.29 4.64
CA LEU A 143 15.30 -26.67 4.98
C LEU A 143 14.18 -26.75 6.02
N SER A 144 14.06 -25.75 6.90
CA SER A 144 13.06 -25.73 7.97
C SER A 144 11.77 -25.02 7.60
N HIS A 145 11.76 -24.15 6.60
CA HIS A 145 10.60 -23.33 6.23
C HIS A 145 10.39 -23.22 4.71
N ALA A 146 9.17 -22.90 4.34
CA ALA A 146 8.76 -22.59 2.97
C ALA A 146 7.71 -21.46 2.98
N LEU A 147 7.47 -20.88 1.81
CA LEU A 147 6.34 -20.01 1.60
C LEU A 147 5.26 -20.81 0.87
N VAL A 148 4.02 -20.73 1.33
CA VAL A 148 2.86 -21.17 0.55
C VAL A 148 2.20 -19.93 -0.01
N VAL A 149 2.24 -19.79 -1.32
CA VAL A 149 1.70 -18.61 -2.01
C VAL A 149 0.39 -18.97 -2.66
N VAL A 150 -0.60 -18.10 -2.47
CA VAL A 150 -1.93 -18.21 -3.07
C VAL A 150 -2.15 -16.95 -3.91
N GLU A 151 -2.24 -17.11 -5.22
CA GLU A 151 -2.47 -16.03 -6.18
C GLU A 151 -3.89 -16.07 -6.71
N VAL A 152 -4.63 -14.97 -6.57
CA VAL A 152 -5.96 -14.79 -7.18
C VAL A 152 -5.79 -14.30 -8.61
N LEU A 153 -6.24 -15.12 -9.54
CA LEU A 153 -6.19 -14.89 -10.98
C LEU A 153 -7.37 -13.97 -11.41
N PRO A 154 -7.14 -13.07 -12.38
CA PRO A 154 -8.22 -12.29 -12.97
C PRO A 154 -9.17 -13.22 -13.76
N ARG A 155 -10.48 -13.10 -13.52
CA ARG A 155 -11.50 -13.83 -14.31
C ARG A 155 -11.67 -13.15 -15.65
N ARG A 156 -11.46 -13.89 -16.75
CA ARG A 156 -11.58 -13.37 -18.12
C ARG A 156 -13.01 -13.02 -18.57
N GLN A 157 -14.04 -13.38 -17.81
CA GLN A 157 -15.43 -13.37 -18.28
C GLN A 157 -16.41 -12.49 -17.49
N ASP A 158 -16.01 -11.86 -16.38
CA ASP A 158 -16.90 -10.90 -15.73
C ASP A 158 -16.60 -9.50 -16.28
N ALA A 159 -17.60 -8.81 -16.84
CA ALA A 159 -17.51 -7.39 -17.17
C ALA A 159 -17.20 -6.51 -15.94
N PHE A 160 -17.34 -7.09 -14.74
CA PHE A 160 -17.00 -6.53 -13.43
C PHE A 160 -15.86 -7.30 -12.72
N ALA A 161 -15.11 -8.16 -13.42
CA ALA A 161 -14.00 -8.96 -12.86
C ALA A 161 -12.91 -8.09 -12.24
N ASP A 162 -12.70 -6.90 -12.81
CA ASP A 162 -11.70 -5.93 -12.40
C ASP A 162 -12.21 -4.96 -11.32
N HIS A 163 -13.42 -5.16 -10.78
CA HIS A 163 -13.85 -4.37 -9.63
C HIS A 163 -12.99 -4.72 -8.41
N HIS A 164 -12.27 -3.71 -7.90
CA HIS A 164 -11.45 -3.79 -6.69
C HIS A 164 -12.16 -4.51 -5.53
N PHE A 165 -13.46 -4.26 -5.37
CA PHE A 165 -14.29 -4.88 -4.33
C PHE A 165 -14.44 -6.40 -4.50
N THR A 166 -14.72 -6.89 -5.71
CA THR A 166 -14.83 -8.33 -6.00
C THR A 166 -13.51 -9.06 -5.71
N ARG A 167 -12.39 -8.45 -6.10
CA ARG A 167 -11.04 -8.98 -5.83
C ARG A 167 -10.71 -9.01 -4.35
N ALA A 168 -11.10 -7.97 -3.63
CA ALA A 168 -10.91 -7.92 -2.19
C ALA A 168 -11.71 -9.01 -1.45
N LEU A 169 -12.97 -9.25 -1.85
CA LEU A 169 -13.77 -10.35 -1.30
C LEU A 169 -13.14 -11.73 -1.56
N ARG A 170 -12.58 -11.95 -2.76
CA ARG A 170 -11.82 -13.19 -3.04
C ARG A 170 -10.59 -13.32 -2.15
N MET A 171 -9.89 -12.22 -1.88
CA MET A 171 -8.77 -12.22 -0.94
C MET A 171 -9.21 -12.51 0.50
N VAL A 172 -10.41 -12.10 0.92
CA VAL A 172 -11.00 -12.52 2.21
C VAL A 172 -11.19 -14.03 2.25
N GLN A 173 -11.79 -14.62 1.21
CA GLN A 173 -11.97 -16.07 1.11
C GLN A 173 -10.62 -16.83 1.14
N VAL A 174 -9.62 -16.32 0.41
CA VAL A 174 -8.25 -16.87 0.46
C VAL A 174 -7.67 -16.80 1.87
N ALA A 175 -7.84 -15.68 2.56
CA ALA A 175 -7.35 -15.51 3.92
C ALA A 175 -8.02 -16.50 4.89
N GLU A 176 -9.35 -16.67 4.79
CA GLU A 176 -10.11 -17.64 5.58
C GLU A 176 -9.64 -19.08 5.34
N ALA A 177 -9.55 -19.52 4.08
CA ALA A 177 -9.08 -20.86 3.74
C ALA A 177 -7.65 -21.11 4.23
N THR A 178 -6.78 -20.11 4.08
CA THR A 178 -5.37 -20.21 4.52
C THR A 178 -5.28 -20.32 6.04
N ARG A 179 -6.08 -19.56 6.79
CA ARG A 179 -6.15 -19.65 8.27
C ARG A 179 -6.73 -20.98 8.75
N ALA A 180 -7.72 -21.53 8.04
CA ALA A 180 -8.32 -22.82 8.37
C ALA A 180 -7.28 -23.96 8.29
N VAL A 181 -6.41 -23.93 7.28
CA VAL A 181 -5.36 -24.94 7.09
C VAL A 181 -4.13 -24.69 7.96
N TYR A 182 -3.71 -23.44 8.12
CA TYR A 182 -2.51 -23.05 8.86
C TYR A 182 -2.90 -22.31 10.15
N SER A 183 -3.39 -23.06 11.13
CA SER A 183 -3.90 -22.55 12.42
C SER A 183 -2.87 -22.57 13.56
N GLY A 184 -1.66 -23.08 13.31
CA GLY A 184 -0.62 -23.33 14.31
C GLY A 184 0.30 -22.15 14.64
N GLY A 185 -0.10 -20.91 14.33
CA GLY A 185 0.72 -19.71 14.53
C GLY A 185 1.61 -19.33 13.35
N GLN A 186 1.34 -19.89 12.16
CA GLN A 186 2.01 -19.47 10.92
C GLN A 186 1.72 -17.99 10.62
N THR A 187 2.70 -17.29 10.06
CA THR A 187 2.50 -15.91 9.63
C THR A 187 1.83 -15.90 8.26
N ILE A 188 0.57 -15.46 8.21
CA ILE A 188 -0.19 -15.31 6.97
C ILE A 188 -0.29 -13.83 6.64
N GLY A 189 0.21 -13.42 5.48
CA GLY A 189 0.27 -12.03 5.07
C GLY A 189 -0.13 -11.80 3.64
N ARG A 190 -0.31 -10.52 3.31
CA ARG A 190 -0.66 -10.06 1.97
C ARG A 190 0.62 -9.75 1.17
N LEU A 191 0.70 -10.29 -0.05
CA LEU A 191 1.74 -9.97 -1.03
C LEU A 191 1.12 -9.21 -2.20
N GLY A 192 1.47 -7.94 -2.33
CA GLY A 192 0.87 -7.08 -3.34
C GLY A 192 -0.65 -7.05 -3.23
N GLN A 193 -1.31 -6.99 -4.39
CA GLN A 193 -2.75 -6.74 -4.41
C GLN A 193 -3.63 -8.02 -4.49
N ASN A 194 -3.11 -9.14 -4.99
CA ASN A 194 -3.87 -10.39 -5.20
C ASN A 194 -3.07 -11.65 -4.88
N ARG A 195 -2.04 -11.55 -4.03
CA ARG A 195 -1.40 -12.73 -3.46
C ARG A 195 -1.51 -12.71 -1.94
N ALA A 196 -1.72 -13.88 -1.37
CA ALA A 196 -1.48 -14.17 0.03
C ALA A 196 -0.26 -15.07 0.15
N VAL A 197 0.43 -14.99 1.29
CA VAL A 197 1.54 -15.86 1.62
C VAL A 197 1.39 -16.37 3.04
N ALA A 198 1.63 -17.66 3.24
CA ALA A 198 1.84 -18.25 4.54
C ALA A 198 3.32 -18.64 4.69
N VAL A 199 3.98 -18.14 5.73
CA VAL A 199 5.29 -18.62 6.16
C VAL A 199 5.06 -19.85 7.01
N VAL A 200 5.43 -21.02 6.49
CA VAL A 200 5.13 -22.32 7.10
C VAL A 200 6.40 -23.10 7.39
N ALA A 201 6.38 -23.88 8.46
CA ALA A 201 7.42 -24.88 8.71
C ALA A 201 7.35 -25.97 7.61
N ARG A 202 8.51 -26.49 7.22
CA ARG A 202 8.62 -27.65 6.37
C ARG A 202 8.41 -28.89 7.21
N SER A 203 7.50 -29.71 6.75
CA SER A 203 7.15 -30.99 7.33
C SER A 203 6.81 -31.98 6.22
N ALA A 204 6.77 -33.28 6.55
CA ALA A 204 6.45 -34.33 5.59
C ALA A 204 5.03 -34.20 5.01
N ASP A 205 4.11 -33.57 5.76
CA ASP A 205 2.72 -33.35 5.41
C ASP A 205 2.46 -32.03 4.67
N LEU A 206 3.47 -31.20 4.41
CA LEU A 206 3.28 -29.90 3.74
C LEU A 206 2.52 -30.03 2.40
N GLY A 207 2.81 -31.07 1.62
CA GLY A 207 2.09 -31.35 0.38
C GLY A 207 0.61 -31.66 0.59
N GLN A 208 0.28 -32.37 1.68
CA GLN A 208 -1.10 -32.66 2.07
C GLN A 208 -1.81 -31.40 2.57
N SER A 209 -1.15 -30.55 3.36
CA SER A 209 -1.72 -29.27 3.78
C SER A 209 -2.05 -28.37 2.58
N VAL A 210 -1.17 -28.33 1.56
CA VAL A 210 -1.44 -27.58 0.33
C VAL A 210 -2.59 -28.18 -0.47
N ALA A 211 -2.74 -29.51 -0.51
CA ALA A 211 -3.89 -30.14 -1.13
C ALA A 211 -5.19 -29.76 -0.41
N LEU A 212 -5.20 -29.84 0.93
CA LEU A 212 -6.34 -29.43 1.76
C LEU A 212 -6.70 -27.95 1.56
N LEU A 213 -5.70 -27.07 1.41
CA LEU A 213 -5.94 -25.66 1.09
C LEU A 213 -6.65 -25.48 -0.24
N ARG A 214 -6.27 -26.25 -1.27
CA ARG A 214 -6.97 -26.22 -2.57
C ARG A 214 -8.41 -26.71 -2.46
N GLU A 215 -8.67 -27.70 -1.62
CA GLU A 215 -10.02 -28.20 -1.36
C GLU A 215 -10.88 -27.12 -0.68
N PHE A 216 -10.40 -26.49 0.40
CA PHE A 216 -11.10 -25.37 1.05
C PHE A 216 -11.34 -24.19 0.10
N LEU A 217 -10.38 -23.87 -0.77
CA LEU A 217 -10.56 -22.82 -1.77
C LEU A 217 -11.65 -23.21 -2.79
N ALA A 218 -11.67 -24.46 -3.25
CA ALA A 218 -12.69 -24.94 -4.16
C ALA A 218 -14.09 -24.90 -3.53
N ASP A 219 -14.23 -25.25 -2.25
CA ASP A 219 -15.48 -25.15 -1.49
C ASP A 219 -15.99 -23.70 -1.35
N LEU A 220 -15.10 -22.72 -1.50
CA LEU A 220 -15.42 -21.28 -1.51
C LEU A 220 -15.65 -20.73 -2.93
N ASP A 221 -15.91 -21.59 -3.91
CA ASP A 221 -16.06 -21.26 -5.33
C ASP A 221 -14.81 -20.58 -5.94
N LEU A 222 -13.63 -20.85 -5.37
CA LEU A 222 -12.33 -20.45 -5.88
C LEU A 222 -11.61 -21.66 -6.46
N GLY A 223 -12.00 -22.02 -7.68
CA GLY A 223 -11.44 -23.18 -8.38
C GLY A 223 -10.04 -22.97 -8.96
N PRO A 224 -9.49 -23.99 -9.63
CA PRO A 224 -8.15 -23.93 -10.24
C PRO A 224 -7.96 -22.86 -11.31
N SER A 225 -9.04 -22.36 -11.92
CA SER A 225 -9.03 -21.25 -12.87
C SER A 225 -8.98 -19.88 -12.20
N ASP A 226 -9.33 -19.82 -10.91
CA ASP A 226 -9.46 -18.58 -10.14
C ASP A 226 -8.28 -18.36 -9.21
N VAL A 227 -7.66 -19.43 -8.74
CA VAL A 227 -6.58 -19.36 -7.77
C VAL A 227 -5.46 -20.32 -8.11
N ARG A 228 -4.23 -19.83 -8.01
CA ARG A 228 -3.01 -20.62 -8.13
C ARG A 228 -2.34 -20.72 -6.76
N VAL A 229 -2.21 -21.93 -6.24
CA VAL A 229 -1.44 -22.22 -5.02
C VAL A 229 -0.10 -22.84 -5.41
N TRP A 230 0.99 -22.50 -4.76
CA TRP A 230 2.27 -23.21 -4.88
C TRP A 230 3.13 -23.07 -3.62
N ILE A 231 4.12 -23.95 -3.51
CA ILE A 231 5.16 -23.88 -2.47
C ILE A 231 6.37 -23.20 -3.10
N GLU A 232 6.80 -22.10 -2.50
CA GLU A 232 8.01 -21.39 -2.87
C GLU A 232 9.12 -21.67 -1.84
N GLY A 233 10.32 -21.95 -2.33
CA GLY A 233 11.47 -22.23 -1.48
C GLY A 233 12.06 -20.95 -0.92
N LEU A 234 12.48 -20.98 0.35
CA LEU A 234 13.22 -19.86 0.91
C LEU A 234 14.70 -19.93 0.46
N PRO A 235 15.30 -18.79 0.07
CA PRO A 235 16.72 -18.73 -0.31
C PRO A 235 17.63 -18.93 0.91
N VAL A 236 18.94 -18.92 0.67
CA VAL A 236 19.93 -19.14 1.74
C VAL A 236 20.17 -17.88 2.57
N SER A 237 20.06 -16.69 1.96
CA SER A 237 20.33 -15.41 2.63
C SER A 237 19.08 -14.56 2.84
N PRO A 238 19.05 -13.75 3.92
CA PRO A 238 17.94 -12.85 4.21
C PRO A 238 17.71 -11.81 3.09
N ASP A 239 18.77 -11.22 2.53
CA ASP A 239 18.65 -10.25 1.43
C ASP A 239 18.01 -10.84 0.16
N SER A 240 18.29 -12.12 -0.12
CA SER A 240 17.65 -12.82 -1.23
C SER A 240 16.18 -13.13 -0.90
N ALA A 241 15.83 -13.35 0.36
CA ALA A 241 14.44 -13.55 0.76
C ALA A 241 13.62 -12.27 0.62
N THR A 242 14.20 -11.11 0.97
CA THR A 242 13.56 -9.81 0.73
C THR A 242 13.31 -9.59 -0.76
N ARG A 243 14.31 -9.87 -1.61
CA ARG A 243 14.16 -9.77 -3.07
C ARG A 243 13.10 -10.73 -3.63
N LEU A 244 13.05 -11.96 -3.11
CA LEU A 244 12.01 -12.92 -3.46
C LEU A 244 10.61 -12.40 -3.09
N LEU A 245 10.43 -11.83 -1.90
CA LEU A 245 9.15 -11.24 -1.52
C LEU A 245 8.77 -10.07 -2.43
N ASP A 246 9.73 -9.24 -2.84
CA ASP A 246 9.48 -8.13 -3.77
C ASP A 246 9.08 -8.63 -5.16
N GLU A 247 9.73 -9.70 -5.63
CA GLU A 247 9.36 -10.40 -6.86
C GLU A 247 7.94 -10.96 -6.79
N LEU A 248 7.59 -11.59 -5.67
CA LEU A 248 6.25 -12.14 -5.45
C LEU A 248 5.19 -11.07 -5.16
N ALA A 249 5.56 -9.85 -4.77
CA ALA A 249 4.62 -8.76 -4.52
C ALA A 249 4.28 -7.95 -5.79
N ARG A 250 5.05 -8.12 -6.87
CA ARG A 250 4.78 -7.54 -8.19
C ARG A 250 3.68 -8.29 -8.92
#